data_AF-A0A929K5N5-F1
#
_entry.id   AF-A0A929K5N5-F1
#
_cell.length_a   1.000
_cell.length_b   1.000
_cell.length_c   1.000
_cell.angle_alpha   90.00
_cell.angle_beta   90.00
_cell.angle_gamma   90.00
#
_symmetry.space_group_name_H-M   'P 1'
#
loop_
_entity.id
_entity.type
_entity.pdbx_description
1 polymer ?
#
loop_
_entity_poly.entity_id
_entity_poly.type
_entity_poly.pdbx_seq_one_letter_code
_entity_poly.pdbx_strand_id
1 'polypeptide(L)'
;MGIKKRKYSKEQKEEIVQRALSGERVLELGKENNISPGLINRWKRQYLDGELINNNTDQEVKKLQTQVGKLEQMIGKLTMENYILKKEKEYIRKRKKEGSSIITGHYFPPLKKAVD
;
A
#
# COMPACT_ATOMS: atom_id res chain seq x y z
N MET A 1 -14.30 29.61 20.52
CA MET A 1 -13.42 28.46 20.82
C MET A 1 -14.20 27.17 20.54
N GLY A 2 -13.68 26.30 19.66
CA GLY A 2 -14.39 25.06 19.30
C GLY A 2 -14.38 24.04 20.45
N ILE A 3 -15.54 23.47 20.79
CA ILE A 3 -15.65 22.43 21.81
C ILE A 3 -14.90 21.18 21.32
N LYS A 4 -13.80 20.84 22.02
CA LYS A 4 -12.99 19.65 21.72
C LYS A 4 -13.82 18.41 22.07
N LYS A 5 -14.37 17.74 21.06
CA LYS A 5 -15.18 16.52 21.25
C LYS A 5 -14.32 15.42 21.87
N ARG A 6 -14.79 14.85 22.98
CA ARG A 6 -14.19 13.63 23.55
C ARG A 6 -14.23 12.51 22.51
N LYS A 7 -13.11 11.82 22.35
CA LYS A 7 -13.00 10.63 21.48
C LYS A 7 -13.09 9.39 22.37
N TYR A 8 -13.85 8.40 21.93
CA TYR A 8 -14.00 7.10 22.58
C TYR A 8 -13.48 6.03 21.62
N SER A 9 -12.77 5.03 22.15
CA SER A 9 -12.27 3.91 21.33
C SER A 9 -13.42 3.03 20.85
N LYS A 10 -13.15 2.13 19.91
CA LYS A 10 -14.16 1.20 19.40
C LYS A 10 -14.56 0.21 20.49
N GLU A 11 -13.58 -0.36 21.18
CA GLU A 11 -13.81 -1.35 22.24
C GLU A 11 -14.68 -0.75 23.34
N GLN A 12 -14.41 0.49 23.75
CA GLN A 12 -15.20 1.19 24.75
C GLN A 12 -16.66 1.39 24.30
N LYS A 13 -16.89 1.77 23.04
CA LYS A 13 -18.26 1.94 22.54
C LYS A 13 -19.01 0.62 22.46
N GLU A 14 -18.35 -0.44 22.00
CA GLU A 14 -18.93 -1.78 21.90
C GLU A 14 -19.27 -2.33 23.28
N GLU A 15 -18.36 -2.24 24.25
CA GLU A 15 -18.59 -2.67 25.63
C GLU A 15 -19.82 -1.97 26.26
N ILE A 16 -19.88 -0.64 26.14
CA ILE A 16 -21.00 0.14 26.70
C ILE A 16 -22.32 -0.20 26.01
N VAL A 17 -22.31 -0.40 24.68
CA VAL A 17 -23.52 -0.78 23.96
C VAL A 17 -23.97 -2.20 24.32
N GLN A 18 -23.05 -3.14 24.48
CA GLN A 18 -23.35 -4.51 24.92
C GLN A 18 -23.98 -4.53 26.30
N ARG A 19 -23.42 -3.76 27.26
CA ARG A 19 -24.03 -3.59 28.60
C ARG A 19 -25.40 -2.92 28.54
N ALA A 20 -25.58 -1.95 27.65
CA ALA A 20 -26.90 -1.34 27.45
C ALA A 20 -27.92 -2.29 26.78
N LEU A 21 -27.46 -3.28 26.00
CA LEU A 21 -28.29 -4.31 25.38
C LEU A 21 -28.59 -5.47 26.34
N SER A 22 -27.70 -5.77 27.29
CA SER A 22 -27.92 -6.78 28.34
C SER A 22 -28.95 -6.36 29.40
N GLY A 23 -29.43 -5.11 29.34
CA GLY A 23 -30.51 -4.61 30.18
C GLY A 23 -30.09 -3.58 31.24
N GLU A 24 -28.81 -3.21 31.30
CA GLU A 24 -28.36 -2.15 32.23
C GLU A 24 -28.97 -0.79 31.86
N ARG A 25 -29.25 0.04 32.88
CA ARG A 25 -29.85 1.35 32.67
C ARG A 25 -28.83 2.30 32.04
N VAL A 26 -29.21 2.87 30.90
CA VAL A 26 -28.41 3.85 30.15
C VAL A 26 -28.02 5.08 31.00
N LEU A 27 -28.83 5.43 32.00
CA LEU A 27 -28.53 6.50 32.95
C LEU A 27 -27.38 6.17 33.91
N GLU A 28 -27.30 4.92 34.37
CA GLU A 28 -26.24 4.44 35.27
C GLU A 28 -24.93 4.29 34.49
N LEU A 29 -24.98 3.65 33.32
CA LEU A 29 -23.86 3.56 32.38
C LEU A 29 -23.28 4.93 32.00
N GLY A 30 -24.16 5.93 31.80
CA GLY A 30 -23.74 7.29 31.50
C GLY A 30 -22.99 7.96 32.66
N LYS A 31 -23.41 7.72 33.90
CA LYS A 31 -22.72 8.23 35.09
C LYS A 31 -21.37 7.54 35.31
N GLU A 32 -21.33 6.21 35.21
CA GLU A 32 -20.10 5.41 35.38
C GLU A 32 -19.01 5.80 34.38
N ASN A 33 -19.38 5.92 33.11
CA ASN A 33 -18.43 6.16 32.02
C ASN A 33 -18.23 7.65 31.72
N ASN A 34 -18.93 8.55 32.43
CA ASN A 34 -18.93 9.99 32.20
C ASN A 34 -19.34 10.36 30.75
N ILE A 35 -20.45 9.75 30.30
CA ILE A 35 -21.01 9.82 28.95
C ILE A 35 -22.47 10.26 29.04
N SER A 36 -22.90 11.12 28.11
CA SER A 36 -24.31 11.49 28.02
C SER A 36 -25.17 10.27 27.66
N PRO A 37 -26.29 10.01 28.37
CA PRO A 37 -27.25 8.95 28.03
C PRO A 37 -27.74 9.01 26.57
N GLY A 38 -27.86 10.22 26.00
CA GLY A 38 -28.24 10.41 24.61
C GLY A 38 -27.19 9.88 23.62
N LEU A 39 -25.91 9.97 23.98
CA LEU A 39 -24.82 9.44 23.16
C LEU A 39 -24.80 7.90 23.17
N ILE A 40 -25.06 7.28 24.32
CA ILE A 40 -25.19 5.83 24.45
C ILE A 40 -26.36 5.32 23.60
N ASN A 41 -27.52 5.98 23.66
CA ASN A 41 -28.66 5.61 22.81
C ASN A 41 -28.37 5.74 21.31
N ARG A 42 -27.59 6.76 20.92
CA ARG A 42 -27.13 6.89 19.54
C ARG A 42 -26.23 5.73 19.14
N TRP A 43 -25.26 5.37 19.97
CA TRP A 43 -24.38 4.23 19.68
C TRP A 43 -25.15 2.91 19.62
N LYS A 44 -26.17 2.74 20.47
CA LYS A 44 -27.04 1.56 20.42
C LYS A 44 -27.75 1.41 19.08
N ARG A 45 -28.28 2.50 18.52
CA ARG A 45 -28.87 2.49 17.16
C ARG A 45 -27.82 2.16 16.11
N GLN A 46 -26.69 2.88 16.12
CA GLN A 46 -25.59 2.62 15.18
C GLN A 46 -25.05 1.20 15.25
N TYR A 47 -25.09 0.57 16.42
CA TYR A 47 -24.68 -0.82 16.59
C TYR A 47 -25.67 -1.80 15.95
N LEU A 48 -26.98 -1.57 16.17
CA LEU A 48 -28.05 -2.37 15.55
C LEU A 48 -28.08 -2.20 14.03
N ASP A 49 -27.79 -1.00 13.54
CA ASP A 49 -27.71 -0.67 12.12
C ASP A 49 -26.37 -1.12 11.48
N GLY A 50 -25.43 -1.68 12.26
CA GLY A 50 -24.11 -2.12 11.82
C GLY A 50 -23.10 -0.99 11.53
N GLU A 51 -23.53 0.27 11.59
CA GLU A 51 -22.70 1.46 11.31
C GLU A 51 -21.60 1.74 12.36
N LEU A 52 -21.78 1.28 13.60
CA LEU A 52 -20.83 1.54 14.68
C LEU A 52 -19.45 0.92 14.38
N ILE A 53 -19.44 -0.21 13.68
CA ILE A 53 -18.25 -1.00 13.36
C ILE A 53 -17.56 -0.46 12.11
N ASN A 54 -18.34 -0.08 11.09
CA ASN A 54 -17.83 0.23 9.74
C ASN A 54 -17.03 1.53 9.65
N ASN A 55 -17.45 2.57 10.39
CA ASN A 55 -16.93 3.93 10.18
C ASN A 55 -15.40 4.10 10.40
N ASN A 56 -14.80 3.35 11.32
CA ASN A 56 -13.34 3.39 11.53
C ASN A 56 -12.60 2.41 10.63
N THR A 57 -13.19 1.23 10.39
CA THR A 57 -12.65 0.23 9.45
C THR A 57 -12.50 0.85 8.06
N ASP A 58 -13.46 1.66 7.62
CA ASP A 58 -13.40 2.32 6.31
C ASP A 58 -12.20 3.27 6.17
N GLN A 59 -11.80 3.97 7.24
CA GLN A 59 -10.65 4.86 7.22
C GLN A 59 -9.33 4.07 7.17
N GLU A 60 -9.25 2.97 7.92
CA GLU A 60 -8.07 2.11 7.94
C GLU A 60 -7.92 1.35 6.63
N VAL A 61 -9.03 0.82 6.08
CA VAL A 61 -9.08 0.20 4.76
C VAL A 61 -8.63 1.18 3.68
N LYS A 62 -9.09 2.44 3.70
CA LYS A 62 -8.63 3.47 2.74
C LYS A 62 -7.14 3.75 2.84
N LYS A 63 -6.59 3.80 4.07
CA LYS A 63 -5.13 3.97 4.27
C LYS A 63 -4.36 2.78 3.73
N LEU A 64 -4.82 1.56 4.02
CA LEU A 64 -4.21 0.33 3.52
C LEU A 64 -4.27 0.26 1.99
N GLN A 65 -5.42 0.58 1.38
CA GLN A 65 -5.56 0.66 -0.08
C GLN A 65 -4.58 1.67 -0.70
N THR A 66 -4.39 2.82 -0.06
CA THR A 66 -3.41 3.82 -0.52
C THR A 66 -1.98 3.29 -0.43
N GLN A 67 -1.65 2.56 0.63
CA GLN A 67 -0.33 1.93 0.78
C GLN A 67 -0.11 0.82 -0.27
N VAL A 68 -1.12 -0.01 -0.50
CA VAL A 68 -1.08 -1.06 -1.53
C VAL A 68 -0.80 -0.44 -2.90
N GLY A 69 -1.53 0.60 -3.30
CA GLY A 69 -1.29 1.26 -4.59
C GLY A 69 0.13 1.84 -4.73
N LYS A 70 0.70 2.40 -3.66
CA LYS A 70 2.09 2.88 -3.65
C LYS A 70 3.10 1.74 -3.81
N LEU A 71 2.85 0.61 -3.15
CA LEU A 71 3.72 -0.56 -3.26
C LEU A 71 3.63 -1.17 -4.66
N GLU A 72 2.44 -1.30 -5.22
CA GLU A 72 2.24 -1.77 -6.60
C GLU A 72 2.99 -0.90 -7.62
N GLN A 73 2.92 0.43 -7.47
CA GLN A 73 3.70 1.36 -8.31
C GLN A 73 5.22 1.15 -8.17
N MET A 74 5.70 0.96 -6.94
CA MET A 74 7.13 0.74 -6.69
C MET A 74 7.60 -0.60 -7.26
N ILE A 75 6.80 -1.65 -7.13
CA ILE A 75 7.04 -2.97 -7.75
C ILE A 75 7.13 -2.83 -9.27
N GLY A 76 6.21 -2.10 -9.89
CA GLY A 76 6.24 -1.83 -11.33
C GLY A 76 7.54 -1.15 -11.76
N LYS A 77 7.96 -0.09 -11.04
CA LYS A 77 9.21 0.62 -11.30
C LYS A 77 10.43 -0.30 -11.18
N LEU A 78 10.56 -1.03 -10.07
CA LEU A 78 11.68 -1.96 -9.84
C LEU A 78 11.71 -3.11 -10.84
N THR A 79 10.55 -3.56 -11.31
CA THR A 79 10.45 -4.61 -12.35
C THR A 79 11.00 -4.10 -13.67
N MET A 80 10.64 -2.87 -14.07
CA MET A 80 11.15 -2.26 -15.28
C MET A 80 12.66 -1.98 -15.22
N GLU A 81 13.14 -1.44 -14.10
CA GLU A 81 14.58 -1.23 -13.87
C GLU A 81 15.35 -2.55 -13.98
N ASN A 82 14.87 -3.61 -13.33
CA ASN A 82 15.49 -4.94 -13.45
C ASN A 82 15.47 -5.48 -14.89
N TYR A 83 14.38 -5.29 -15.62
CA TYR A 83 14.29 -5.71 -17.01
C TYR A 83 15.32 -4.99 -17.88
N ILE A 84 15.42 -3.66 -17.76
CA ILE A 84 16.40 -2.84 -18.49
C ILE A 84 17.82 -3.29 -18.16
N LEU A 85 18.16 -3.41 -16.86
CA LEU A 85 19.50 -3.82 -16.42
C LEU A 85 19.89 -5.21 -16.94
N LYS A 86 18.94 -6.15 -16.99
CA LYS A 86 19.18 -7.48 -17.57
C LYS A 86 19.45 -7.38 -19.08
N LYS A 87 18.67 -6.58 -19.81
CA LYS A 87 18.87 -6.37 -21.25
C LYS A 87 20.21 -5.72 -21.56
N GLU A 88 20.61 -4.73 -20.78
CA GLU A 88 21.91 -4.06 -20.92
C GLU A 88 23.07 -5.03 -20.70
N LYS A 89 23.01 -5.85 -19.64
CA LYS A 89 24.01 -6.91 -19.39
C LYS A 89 24.15 -7.87 -20.56
N GLU A 90 23.02 -8.31 -21.12
CA GLU A 90 23.04 -9.19 -22.30
C GLU A 90 23.60 -8.50 -23.54
N TYR A 91 23.28 -7.23 -23.76
CA TYR A 91 23.84 -6.44 -24.85
C TYR A 91 25.37 -6.30 -24.75
N ILE A 92 25.88 -5.97 -23.56
CA ILE A 92 27.33 -5.88 -23.30
C ILE A 92 28.02 -7.24 -23.52
N ARG A 93 27.40 -8.34 -23.07
CA ARG A 93 27.92 -9.70 -23.29
C ARG A 93 28.03 -10.04 -24.77
N LYS A 94 27.02 -9.71 -25.58
CA LYS A 94 27.04 -9.93 -27.03
C LYS A 94 28.17 -9.13 -27.71
N ARG A 95 28.27 -7.84 -27.40
CA ARG A 95 29.34 -6.96 -27.92
C ARG A 95 30.74 -7.47 -27.58
N LYS A 96 30.96 -7.96 -26.35
CA LYS A 96 32.26 -8.57 -25.96
C LYS A 96 32.58 -9.83 -26.75
N LYS A 97 31.57 -10.68 -27.05
CA LYS A 97 31.76 -11.87 -27.88
C LYS A 97 32.07 -11.51 -29.33
N GLU A 98 31.39 -10.52 -29.89
CA GLU A 98 31.60 -10.03 -31.26
C GLU A 98 33.00 -9.42 -31.43
N GLY A 99 33.44 -8.57 -30.49
CA GLY A 99 34.80 -7.99 -30.52
C GLY A 99 35.92 -8.99 -30.26
N SER A 100 35.62 -10.13 -29.64
CA SER A 100 36.54 -11.27 -29.48
C SER A 100 36.51 -12.25 -30.65
N SER A 101 35.61 -12.06 -31.63
CA SER A 101 35.53 -12.91 -32.82
C SER A 101 36.51 -12.39 -33.87
N ILE A 102 37.72 -12.94 -33.88
CA ILE A 102 38.83 -12.57 -34.78
C ILE A 102 38.60 -13.18 -36.19
N ILE A 103 37.40 -13.08 -36.75
CA ILE A 103 37.11 -13.52 -38.12
C ILE A 103 37.05 -12.29 -39.04
N THR A 104 38.19 -11.60 -39.12
CA THR A 104 38.61 -10.93 -40.35
C THR A 104 40.07 -11.28 -40.59
N GLY A 105 40.32 -12.59 -40.74
CA GLY A 105 41.59 -13.09 -41.27
C GLY A 105 41.63 -12.91 -42.79
N HIS A 106 42.73 -12.34 -43.28
CA HIS A 106 43.15 -12.22 -44.69
C HIS A 106 42.65 -11.01 -45.49
N TYR A 107 43.13 -9.81 -45.16
CA TYR A 107 43.41 -8.82 -46.20
C TYR A 107 44.77 -9.15 -46.83
N PHE A 108 44.77 -9.85 -47.96
CA PHE A 108 45.93 -9.91 -48.86
C PHE A 108 46.09 -8.53 -49.53
N PRO A 109 47.24 -7.85 -49.42
CA PRO A 109 47.47 -6.64 -50.18
C PRO A 109 47.62 -7.01 -51.66
N PRO A 110 47.04 -6.24 -52.61
CA PRO A 110 47.31 -6.46 -54.02
C PRO A 110 48.80 -6.16 -54.29
N LEU A 111 49.53 -7.18 -54.76
CA LEU A 111 50.85 -7.04 -55.34
C LEU A 111 50.74 -6.04 -56.50
N LYS A 112 51.31 -4.84 -56.34
CA LYS A 112 51.53 -3.96 -57.49
C LYS A 112 52.59 -4.64 -58.37
N LYS A 113 52.16 -5.17 -59.51
CA LYS A 113 53.02 -5.55 -60.63
C LYS A 113 53.95 -4.38 -60.95
N ALA A 114 55.24 -4.64 -61.00
CA ALA A 114 56.18 -3.79 -61.71
C ALA A 114 55.73 -3.71 -63.18
N VAL A 115 55.66 -2.48 -63.70
CA VAL A 115 55.61 -2.19 -65.13
C VAL A 115 56.57 -1.03 -65.33
N ASP A 116 57.69 -1.38 -65.97
CA ASP A 116 58.70 -0.62 -66.74
C ASP A 116 59.14 0.78 -66.29
#